data_AF-H6QPI1-F1
#
_entry.id   AF-H6QPI1-F1
#
_cell.length_a   1.000
_cell.length_b   1.000
_cell.length_c   1.000
_cell.angle_alpha   90.00
_cell.angle_beta   90.00
_cell.angle_gamma   90.00
#
_symmetry.space_group_name_H-M   'P 1'
#
loop_
_entity.id
_entity.type
_entity.pdbx_description
1 polymer ?
#
loop_
_entity_poly.entity_id
_entity_poly.type
_entity_poly.pdbx_seq_one_letter_code
_entity_poly.pdbx_strand_id
1 'polypeptide(L)'
;MKLTGSRQSTKNKNTVDVNKMTAQDRQAHKITAALPRSLDEALMALEKDTTLSKALGQVFVRAYTTTKITEIERYKALTSEEQKRFELEHY
;
A
#
# COMPACT_ATOMS: atom_id res chain seq x y z
N MET A 1 -25.87 42.20 -3.58
CA MET A 1 -25.63 40.84 -3.05
C MET A 1 -24.47 40.21 -3.83
N LYS A 2 -23.32 39.96 -3.17
CA LYS A 2 -22.19 39.22 -3.78
C LYS A 2 -22.24 37.77 -3.29
N LEU A 3 -22.32 36.82 -4.21
CA LEU A 3 -22.19 35.39 -3.93
C LEU A 3 -20.70 35.03 -3.92
N THR A 4 -20.09 34.92 -2.74
CA THR A 4 -18.74 34.35 -2.58
C THR A 4 -18.87 32.88 -2.21
N GLY A 5 -18.94 32.03 -3.23
CA GLY A 5 -18.81 30.58 -3.06
C GLY A 5 -17.34 30.19 -2.90
N SER A 6 -16.84 30.12 -1.68
CA SER A 6 -15.56 29.47 -1.38
C SER A 6 -15.70 27.96 -1.60
N ARG A 7 -15.02 27.42 -2.61
CA ARG A 7 -14.82 25.97 -2.75
C ARG A 7 -14.07 25.46 -1.51
N GLN A 8 -14.78 24.77 -0.62
CA GLN A 8 -14.12 23.95 0.40
C GLN A 8 -13.45 22.77 -0.31
N SER A 9 -12.13 22.82 -0.40
CA SER A 9 -11.30 21.65 -0.69
C SER A 9 -11.50 20.64 0.44
N THR A 10 -12.12 19.50 0.13
CA THR A 10 -12.27 18.39 1.07
C THR A 10 -10.90 17.80 1.37
N LYS A 11 -10.22 18.33 2.38
CA LYS A 11 -9.02 17.71 2.95
C LYS A 11 -9.38 16.29 3.36
N ASN A 12 -8.71 15.32 2.74
CA ASN A 12 -8.82 13.91 3.04
C ASN A 12 -8.45 13.69 4.53
N LYS A 13 -9.39 13.18 5.34
CA LYS A 13 -9.34 13.14 6.82
C LYS A 13 -8.48 12.01 7.40
N ASN A 14 -7.53 11.45 6.65
CA ASN A 14 -6.60 10.42 7.15
C ASN A 14 -5.20 11.00 7.36
N THR A 15 -5.05 11.89 8.35
CA THR A 15 -3.77 12.54 8.68
C THR A 15 -2.92 11.77 9.70
N VAL A 16 -3.37 10.61 10.18
CA VAL A 16 -2.64 9.82 11.17
C VAL A 16 -1.84 8.72 10.46
N ASP A 17 -0.54 8.94 10.34
CA ASP A 17 0.40 7.90 9.93
C ASP A 17 0.68 6.97 11.12
N VAL A 18 0.05 5.80 11.10
CA VAL A 18 0.16 4.78 12.16
C VAL A 18 1.60 4.28 12.36
N ASN A 19 2.47 4.46 11.37
CA ASN A 19 3.88 4.10 11.47
C ASN A 19 4.71 5.13 12.25
N LYS A 20 4.16 6.33 12.49
CA LYS A 20 4.80 7.41 13.26
C LYS A 20 4.27 7.52 14.69
N MET A 21 3.30 6.67 15.08
CA MET A 21 2.75 6.66 16.42
C MET A 21 3.70 6.01 17.42
N THR A 22 3.76 6.55 18.64
CA THR A 22 4.48 5.90 19.73
C THR A 22 3.81 4.58 20.12
N ALA A 23 4.54 3.69 20.79
CA ALA A 23 3.97 2.43 21.29
C ALA A 23 2.76 2.67 22.22
N GLN A 24 2.80 3.74 23.03
CA GLN A 24 1.73 4.13 23.93
C GLN A 24 0.47 4.58 23.17
N ASP A 25 0.64 5.41 22.13
CA ASP A 25 -0.47 5.87 21.30
C ASP A 25 -1.12 4.71 20.54
N ARG A 26 -0.30 3.79 20.00
CA ARG A 26 -0.82 2.60 19.30
C ARG A 26 -1.67 1.74 20.22
N GLN A 27 -1.25 1.58 21.47
CA GLN A 27 -2.02 0.87 22.49
C GLN A 27 -3.35 1.58 22.79
N ALA A 28 -3.33 2.91 22.97
CA ALA A 28 -4.52 3.71 23.22
C ALA A 28 -5.55 3.62 22.07
N HIS A 29 -5.06 3.49 20.83
CA HIS A 29 -5.89 3.35 19.63
C HIS A 29 -6.21 1.90 19.22
N LYS A 30 -5.87 0.91 20.06
CA LYS A 30 -6.07 -0.54 19.80
C LYS A 30 -5.44 -1.00 18.47
N ILE A 31 -4.34 -0.37 18.09
CA ILE A 31 -3.57 -0.75 16.90
C ILE A 31 -2.63 -1.87 17.31
N THR A 32 -3.10 -3.10 17.16
CA THR A 32 -2.40 -4.31 17.61
C THR A 32 -1.44 -4.88 16.56
N ALA A 33 -1.63 -4.53 15.29
CA ALA A 33 -0.78 -4.95 14.19
C ALA A 33 -0.24 -3.74 13.43
N ALA A 34 1.04 -3.80 13.04
CA ALA A 34 1.59 -2.84 12.10
C ALA A 34 1.18 -3.20 10.68
N LEU A 35 0.93 -2.18 9.87
CA LEU A 35 0.83 -2.37 8.43
C LEU A 35 2.21 -2.80 7.89
N PRO A 36 2.24 -3.63 6.84
CA PRO A 36 3.47 -3.92 6.11
C PRO A 36 4.17 -2.63 5.65
N ARG A 37 5.49 -2.55 5.83
CA ARG A 37 6.28 -1.35 5.51
C ARG A 37 6.86 -1.37 4.10
N SER A 38 6.74 -2.49 3.41
CA SER A 38 7.17 -2.64 2.02
C SER A 38 6.16 -3.49 1.24
N LEU A 39 6.23 -3.41 -0.08
CA LEU A 39 5.44 -4.25 -0.96
C LEU A 39 5.76 -5.74 -0.75
N ASP A 40 7.04 -6.08 -0.56
CA ASP A 40 7.48 -7.45 -0.27
C ASP A 40 6.82 -7.98 1.03
N GLU A 41 6.81 -7.17 2.11
CA GLU A 41 6.12 -7.52 3.36
C GLU A 41 4.61 -7.67 3.15
N ALA A 42 4.00 -6.82 2.32
CA ALA A 42 2.56 -6.85 2.06
C ALA A 42 2.13 -8.09 1.27
N LEU A 43 2.92 -8.50 0.27
CA LEU A 43 2.67 -9.71 -0.52
C LEU A 43 2.81 -10.98 0.34
N MET A 44 3.82 -11.03 1.22
CA MET A 44 3.97 -12.13 2.18
C MET A 44 2.82 -12.18 3.21
N ALA A 45 2.34 -11.02 3.68
CA ALA A 45 1.21 -10.94 4.59
C ALA A 45 -0.09 -11.44 3.92
N LEU A 46 -0.32 -11.04 2.67
CA LEU A 46 -1.48 -11.48 1.89
C LEU A 46 -1.50 -13.00 1.68
N GLU A 47 -0.35 -13.60 1.37
CA GLU A 47 -0.25 -15.05 1.16
C GLU A 47 -0.53 -15.88 2.42
N LYS A 48 -0.29 -15.31 3.61
CA LYS A 48 -0.54 -15.94 4.91
C LYS A 48 -1.97 -15.68 5.44
N ASP A 49 -2.67 -14.70 4.88
CA ASP A 49 -4.02 -14.34 5.34
C ASP A 49 -5.06 -15.34 4.82
N THR A 50 -5.47 -16.25 5.69
CA THR A 50 -6.49 -17.27 5.36
C THR A 50 -7.89 -16.69 5.17
N THR A 51 -8.20 -15.54 5.76
CA THR A 51 -9.51 -14.87 5.61
C THR A 51 -9.63 -14.30 4.21
N LEU A 52 -8.63 -13.50 3.81
CA LEU A 52 -8.57 -12.92 2.47
C LEU A 52 -8.40 -14.00 1.40
N SER A 53 -7.56 -15.01 1.65
CA SER A 53 -7.38 -16.13 0.72
C SER A 53 -8.67 -16.92 0.49
N LYS A 54 -9.52 -17.08 1.50
CA LYS A 54 -10.84 -17.70 1.34
C LYS A 54 -11.81 -16.81 0.56
N ALA A 55 -11.78 -15.50 0.79
CA ALA A 55 -12.66 -14.55 0.12
C ALA A 55 -12.30 -14.34 -1.36
N LEU A 56 -11.00 -14.28 -1.68
CA LEU A 56 -10.49 -14.00 -3.03
C LEU A 56 -10.23 -15.27 -3.85
N GLY A 57 -10.05 -16.40 -3.17
CA GLY A 57 -9.64 -17.67 -3.78
C GLY A 57 -8.13 -17.89 -3.69
N GLN A 58 -7.72 -19.04 -3.15
CA GLN A 58 -6.31 -19.36 -2.92
C GLN A 58 -5.48 -19.36 -4.21
N VAL A 59 -6.05 -19.85 -5.32
CA VAL A 59 -5.40 -19.84 -6.63
C VAL A 59 -5.15 -18.42 -7.11
N PHE A 60 -6.13 -17.52 -6.93
CA PHE A 60 -5.99 -16.11 -7.27
C PHE A 60 -4.90 -15.44 -6.44
N VAL A 61 -4.92 -15.62 -5.11
CA VAL A 61 -3.92 -15.01 -4.23
C VAL A 61 -2.51 -15.44 -4.63
N ARG A 62 -2.29 -16.74 -4.86
CA ARG A 62 -0.99 -17.26 -5.29
C ARG A 62 -0.55 -16.71 -6.64
N ALA A 63 -1.46 -16.66 -7.62
CA ALA A 63 -1.14 -16.12 -8.95
C ALA A 63 -0.79 -14.62 -8.87
N TYR A 64 -1.56 -13.86 -8.08
CA TYR A 64 -1.34 -12.44 -7.88
C TYR A 64 0.00 -12.15 -7.20
N THR A 65 0.29 -12.81 -6.08
CA THR A 65 1.55 -12.59 -5.35
C THR A 65 2.76 -12.98 -6.20
N THR A 66 2.71 -14.12 -6.91
CA THR A 66 3.75 -14.53 -7.85
C THR A 66 3.99 -13.48 -8.92
N THR A 67 2.92 -12.99 -9.55
CA THR A 67 3.01 -11.96 -10.61
C THR A 67 3.66 -10.68 -10.08
N LYS A 68 3.26 -10.21 -8.90
CA LYS A 68 3.81 -8.99 -8.29
C LYS A 68 5.26 -9.15 -7.84
N ILE A 69 5.64 -10.30 -7.32
CA ILE A 69 7.06 -10.59 -7.02
C ILE A 69 7.89 -10.52 -8.29
N THR A 70 7.45 -11.18 -9.38
CA THR A 70 8.18 -11.14 -10.66
C THR A 70 8.23 -9.75 -11.28
N GLU A 71 7.18 -8.92 -11.15
CA GLU A 71 7.24 -7.50 -11.53
C GLU A 71 8.32 -6.74 -10.76
N ILE A 72 8.38 -6.91 -9.43
CA ILE A 72 9.36 -6.25 -8.56
C ILE A 72 10.79 -6.68 -8.91
N GLU A 73 11.02 -7.98 -9.09
CA GLU A 73 12.32 -8.52 -9.46
C GLU A 73 12.79 -7.97 -10.81
N ARG A 74 11.89 -7.92 -11.80
CA ARG A 74 12.20 -7.32 -13.11
C ARG A 74 12.54 -5.84 -12.98
N TYR A 75 11.78 -5.07 -12.19
CA TYR A 75 12.06 -3.66 -11.95
C TYR A 75 13.41 -3.44 -11.26
N LYS A 76 13.70 -4.24 -10.22
CA LYS A 76 14.98 -4.18 -9.48
C LYS A 76 16.19 -4.56 -10.35
N ALA A 77 15.99 -5.34 -11.41
CA ALA A 77 17.05 -5.72 -12.35
C ALA A 77 17.36 -4.65 -13.41
N LEU A 78 16.51 -3.63 -13.58
CA LEU A 78 16.74 -2.52 -14.49
C LEU A 78 17.86 -1.60 -13.99
N THR A 79 18.59 -0.96 -14.91
CA THR A 79 19.49 0.15 -14.58
C THR A 79 18.70 1.37 -14.09
N SER A 80 19.37 2.29 -13.39
CA SER A 80 18.72 3.51 -12.87
C SER A 80 18.09 4.38 -13.97
N GLU A 81 18.64 4.38 -15.18
CA GLU A 81 18.06 5.12 -16.32
C GLU A 81 16.81 4.42 -16.86
N GLU A 82 16.85 3.09 -16.95
CA GLU A 82 15.70 2.28 -17.36
C GLU A 82 14.56 2.34 -16.34
N GLN A 83 14.88 2.36 -15.03
CA GLN A 83 13.90 2.57 -13.97
C GLN A 83 13.20 3.93 -14.11
N LYS A 84 13.96 5.02 -14.30
CA LYS A 84 13.39 6.35 -14.54
C LYS A 84 12.48 6.39 -15.77
N ARG A 85 12.89 5.74 -16.86
CA ARG A 85 12.06 5.65 -18.07
C ARG A 85 10.78 4.84 -17.81
N PHE A 86 10.90 3.71 -17.13
CA PHE A 86 9.77 2.87 -16.75
C PHE A 86 8.75 3.64 -15.89
N GLU A 87 9.22 4.43 -14.92
CA GLU A 87 8.39 5.30 -14.07
C GLU A 87 7.63 6.35 -14.90
N LEU A 88 8.27 6.97 -15.90
CA LEU A 88 7.66 7.98 -16.78
C LEU A 88 6.64 7.40 -17.78
N GLU A 89 6.79 6.14 -18.17
CA GLU A 89 5.87 5.50 -19.12
C GLU A 89 4.58 5.01 -18.45
N HIS A 90 4.63 4.76 -17.14
CA HIS A 90 3.52 4.17 -16.38
C HIS A 90 2.76 5.19 -15.50
N TYR A 91 3.22 6.46 -15.43
CA TYR A 91 2.60 7.55 -14.67
C TYR A 91 2.68 8.89 -15.41
#